data_AF-I1C357-F1
#
_entry.id   AF-I1C357-F1
#
_cell.length_a   1.000
_cell.length_b   1.000
_cell.length_c   1.000
_cell.angle_alpha   90.00
_cell.angle_beta   90.00
_cell.angle_gamma   90.00
#
_symmetry.space_group_name_H-M   'P 1'
#
loop_
_entity.id
_entity.type
_entity.pdbx_description
1 polymer ?
#
loop_
_entity_poly.entity_id
_entity_poly.type
_entity_poly.pdbx_seq_one_letter_code
_entity_poly.pdbx_strand_id
1 'polypeptide(L)'
;MNLAVSNILYKEGFVSSVTRGNHLGPDQTYTPTTNDNVATRRLWLTLKYKENTPVLSKFAVVSKPSKKVHFTVNELKNVANGRRAQFIKPLQPGEIAIVNTNRGVLELQEAIEKNVGGEVLCRAS
;
A
#
# COMPACT_ATOMS: atom_id res chain seq x y z
N MET A 1 -1.60 3.09 -9.67
CA MET A 1 -0.93 3.08 -8.35
C MET A 1 -1.91 2.78 -7.22
N ASN A 2 -2.96 3.58 -7.02
CA ASN A 2 -3.89 3.43 -5.88
C ASN A 2 -4.50 2.02 -5.78
N LEU A 3 -4.96 1.44 -6.90
CA LEU A 3 -5.47 0.07 -6.92
C LEU A 3 -4.44 -0.97 -6.43
N ALA A 4 -3.16 -0.79 -6.79
CA ALA A 4 -2.12 -1.73 -6.36
C ALA A 4 -1.85 -1.63 -4.86
N VAL A 5 -1.80 -0.40 -4.31
CA VAL A 5 -1.71 -0.16 -2.86
C VAL A 5 -2.91 -0.77 -2.13
N SER A 6 -4.12 -0.54 -2.63
CA SER A 6 -5.35 -1.12 -2.08
C SER A 6 -5.35 -2.65 -2.12
N ASN A 7 -4.86 -3.26 -3.20
CA ASN A 7 -4.76 -4.70 -3.31
C ASN A 7 -3.74 -5.30 -2.33
N ILE A 8 -2.63 -4.61 -2.06
CA ILE A 8 -1.68 -5.02 -1.02
C ILE A 8 -2.35 -4.95 0.35
N LEU A 9 -3.05 -3.86 0.66
CA LEU A 9 -3.78 -3.73 1.93
C LEU A 9 -4.85 -4.82 2.10
N TYR A 10 -5.49 -5.24 1.02
CA TYR A 10 -6.42 -6.36 1.03
C TYR A 10 -5.71 -7.70 1.25
N LYS A 11 -4.61 -7.95 0.53
CA LYS A 11 -3.82 -9.18 0.63
C LYS A 11 -3.23 -9.37 2.04
N GLU A 12 -2.72 -8.30 2.64
CA GLU A 12 -2.18 -8.29 4.00
C GLU A 12 -3.28 -8.23 5.08
N GLY A 13 -4.56 -8.14 4.67
CA GLY A 13 -5.71 -8.26 5.57
C GLY A 13 -6.07 -7.01 6.37
N PHE A 14 -5.53 -5.83 6.01
CA PHE A 14 -5.89 -4.53 6.59
C PHE A 14 -7.28 -4.06 6.17
N VAL A 15 -7.68 -4.37 4.94
CA VAL A 15 -8.97 -3.98 4.36
C VAL A 15 -9.76 -5.24 4.02
N SER A 16 -11.08 -5.21 4.26
CA SER A 16 -12.00 -6.34 4.03
C SER A 16 -12.36 -6.53 2.55
N SER A 17 -12.48 -5.45 1.77
CA SER A 17 -12.77 -5.56 0.33
C SER A 17 -12.26 -4.34 -0.46
N VAL A 18 -12.00 -4.55 -1.75
CA VAL A 18 -11.64 -3.51 -2.73
C VAL A 18 -12.55 -3.65 -3.95
N THR A 19 -13.47 -2.71 -4.13
CA THR A 19 -14.46 -2.75 -5.21
C THR A 19 -14.37 -1.48 -6.03
N ARG A 20 -14.59 -1.57 -7.34
CA ARG A 20 -14.72 -0.37 -8.18
C ARG A 20 -16.14 0.16 -8.06
N GLY A 21 -16.30 1.48 -8.00
CA GLY A 21 -17.60 2.14 -8.02
C GLY A 21 -17.57 3.49 -8.71
N ASN A 22 -18.63 4.27 -8.56
CA ASN A 22 -18.67 5.68 -8.90
C ASN A 22 -18.67 6.53 -7.61
N HIS A 23 -19.04 7.79 -7.70
CA HIS A 23 -19.13 8.68 -6.53
C HIS A 23 -20.34 8.38 -5.62
N LEU A 24 -21.35 7.66 -6.09
CA LEU A 24 -22.54 7.30 -5.32
C LEU A 24 -22.33 6.02 -4.51
N GLY A 25 -21.64 5.04 -5.09
CA GLY A 25 -21.47 3.74 -4.42
C GLY A 25 -20.56 2.76 -5.19
N PRO A 26 -20.27 1.61 -4.57
CA PRO A 26 -19.61 0.49 -5.24
C PRO A 26 -20.52 -0.09 -6.33
N ASP A 27 -19.93 -0.59 -7.41
CA ASP A 27 -20.70 -1.26 -8.45
C ASP A 27 -21.19 -2.62 -7.92
N GLN A 28 -22.46 -2.95 -8.18
CA GLN A 28 -23.02 -4.27 -7.88
C GLN A 28 -22.67 -5.32 -8.94
N THR A 29 -22.56 -4.87 -10.20
CA THR A 29 -22.16 -5.67 -11.36
C THR A 29 -20.96 -5.04 -12.03
N TYR A 30 -20.15 -5.83 -12.73
CA TYR A 30 -19.01 -5.29 -13.45
C TYR A 30 -19.42 -4.21 -14.45
N THR A 31 -18.87 -3.00 -14.32
CA THR A 31 -18.98 -1.94 -15.32
C THR A 31 -17.61 -1.68 -15.95
N PRO A 32 -17.49 -1.74 -17.29
CA PRO A 32 -16.23 -1.46 -17.95
C PRO A 32 -15.87 0.02 -17.78
N THR A 33 -14.58 0.29 -17.57
CA THR A 33 -14.07 1.67 -17.54
C THR A 33 -13.84 2.13 -18.97
N THR A 34 -14.60 3.13 -19.41
CA THR A 34 -14.54 3.74 -20.75
C THR A 34 -14.15 5.21 -20.64
N ASN A 35 -13.85 5.85 -21.77
CA ASN A 35 -13.49 7.27 -21.80
C ASN A 35 -14.59 8.18 -21.22
N ASP A 36 -15.86 7.79 -21.36
CA ASP A 36 -17.00 8.58 -20.90
C ASP A 36 -17.17 8.53 -19.38
N ASN A 37 -16.81 7.41 -18.74
CA ASN A 37 -17.07 7.20 -17.32
C ASN A 37 -15.83 7.31 -16.42
N VAL A 38 -14.61 7.31 -16.98
CA VAL A 38 -13.35 7.26 -16.24
C VAL A 38 -13.23 8.34 -15.16
N ALA A 39 -13.71 9.55 -15.42
CA ALA A 39 -13.65 10.67 -14.47
C ALA A 39 -14.50 10.43 -13.21
N THR A 40 -15.61 9.71 -13.35
CA THR A 40 -16.55 9.40 -12.26
C THR A 40 -16.17 8.14 -11.48
N ARG A 41 -15.23 7.34 -11.99
CA ARG A 41 -14.80 6.09 -11.35
C ARG A 41 -14.08 6.35 -10.03
N ARG A 42 -14.34 5.47 -9.07
CA ARG A 42 -13.80 5.47 -7.71
C ARG A 42 -13.44 4.06 -7.26
N LEU A 43 -12.55 3.96 -6.27
CA LEU A 43 -12.27 2.73 -5.53
C LEU A 43 -12.97 2.82 -4.18
N TRP A 44 -13.78 1.82 -3.87
CA TRP A 44 -14.44 1.65 -2.60
C TRP A 44 -13.69 0.60 -1.80
N LEU A 45 -13.35 0.95 -0.56
CA LEU A 45 -12.59 0.12 0.36
C LEU A 45 -13.45 -0.15 1.59
N THR A 46 -13.61 -1.40 1.97
CA THR A 46 -14.31 -1.76 3.22
C THR A 46 -13.29 -1.90 4.34
N LEU A 47 -13.30 -0.98 5.30
CA LEU A 47 -12.41 -1.03 6.46
C LEU A 47 -12.76 -2.22 7.37
N LYS A 48 -11.74 -2.80 8.02
CA LYS A 48 -11.87 -3.96 8.90
C LYS A 48 -11.68 -3.54 10.35
N TYR A 49 -12.54 -4.05 11.23
CA TYR A 49 -12.51 -3.83 12.67
C TYR A 49 -12.58 -5.16 13.40
N LYS A 50 -11.89 -5.29 14.53
CA LYS A 50 -11.90 -6.46 15.40
C LYS A 50 -11.92 -6.00 16.85
N GLU A 51 -12.79 -6.58 17.69
CA GLU A 51 -12.86 -6.28 19.13
C GLU A 51 -12.94 -4.76 19.42
N ASN A 52 -13.78 -4.03 18.66
CA ASN A 52 -13.92 -2.57 18.72
C ASN A 52 -12.64 -1.76 18.40
N THR A 53 -11.63 -2.38 17.78
CA THR A 53 -10.40 -1.71 17.31
C THR A 53 -10.27 -1.78 15.79
N PRO A 54 -9.79 -0.72 15.12
CA PRO A 54 -9.52 -0.75 13.68
C PRO A 54 -8.30 -1.62 13.38
N VAL A 55 -8.39 -2.48 12.36
CA VAL A 55 -7.23 -3.27 11.89
C VAL A 55 -6.22 -2.40 11.15
N LEU A 56 -6.70 -1.38 10.43
CA LEU A 56 -5.86 -0.33 9.86
C LEU A 56 -5.85 0.87 10.81
N SER A 57 -4.93 0.85 11.77
CA SER A 57 -4.78 1.87 12.81
C SER A 57 -4.06 3.12 12.31
N LYS A 58 -3.05 2.96 11.44
CA LYS A 58 -2.22 4.07 10.98
C LYS A 58 -1.77 3.84 9.54
N PHE A 59 -1.87 4.89 8.74
CA PHE A 59 -1.39 4.88 7.36
C PHE A 59 -0.56 6.15 7.10
N ALA A 60 0.77 5.99 7.05
CA ALA A 60 1.70 7.11 6.99
C ALA A 60 2.49 7.09 5.69
N VAL A 61 2.48 8.22 4.96
CA VAL A 61 3.28 8.41 3.76
C VAL A 61 4.74 8.61 4.14
N VAL A 62 5.62 7.84 3.50
CA VAL A 62 7.07 7.89 3.70
C VAL A 62 7.71 8.78 2.63
N SER A 63 7.50 8.46 1.35
CA SER A 63 7.99 9.26 0.23
C SER A 63 6.98 10.36 -0.12
N LYS A 64 7.38 11.62 0.08
CA LYS A 64 6.55 12.79 -0.22
C LYS A 64 7.04 13.47 -1.51
N PRO A 65 6.19 14.22 -2.24
CA PRO A 65 6.63 14.94 -3.45
C PRO A 65 7.85 15.85 -3.22
N SER A 66 7.94 16.48 -2.04
CA SER A 66 9.06 17.35 -1.66
C SER A 66 10.35 16.59 -1.31
N LYS A 67 10.25 15.33 -0.87
CA LYS A 67 11.38 14.49 -0.52
C LYS A 67 11.05 13.03 -0.82
N LYS A 68 11.51 12.59 -1.99
CA LYS A 68 11.41 11.21 -2.42
C LYS A 68 12.37 10.33 -1.62
N VAL A 69 11.92 9.14 -1.26
CA VAL A 69 12.75 8.19 -0.50
C VAL A 69 12.87 6.89 -1.27
N HIS A 70 14.09 6.60 -1.71
CA HIS A 70 14.42 5.39 -2.44
C HIS A 70 15.36 4.52 -1.60
N PHE A 71 15.05 3.23 -1.55
CA PHE A 71 15.86 2.23 -0.89
C PHE A 71 16.38 1.20 -1.88
N THR A 72 17.66 0.89 -1.70
CA THR A 72 18.31 -0.31 -2.23
C THR A 72 17.77 -1.55 -1.52
N VAL A 73 18.03 -2.74 -2.10
CA VAL A 73 17.61 -4.01 -1.47
C VAL A 73 18.22 -4.18 -0.08
N ASN A 74 19.47 -3.77 0.10
CA ASN A 74 20.15 -3.85 1.40
C ASN A 74 19.50 -2.93 2.44
N GLU A 75 19.06 -1.74 2.04
CA GLU A 75 18.33 -0.82 2.93
C GLU A 75 16.94 -1.37 3.29
N LEU A 76 16.23 -1.99 2.33
CA LEU A 76 14.97 -2.69 2.62
C LEU A 76 15.17 -3.81 3.65
N LYS A 77 16.20 -4.64 3.46
CA LYS A 77 16.58 -5.69 4.42
C LYS A 77 16.91 -5.13 5.79
N ASN A 78 17.61 -4.00 5.86
CA ASN A 78 17.89 -3.35 7.14
C ASN A 78 16.59 -2.96 7.86
N VAL A 79 15.65 -2.34 7.16
CA VAL A 79 14.35 -1.92 7.74
C VAL A 79 13.50 -3.11 8.18
N ALA A 80 13.48 -4.20 7.40
CA ALA A 80 12.83 -5.45 7.78
C ALA A 80 13.46 -6.07 9.04
N ASN A 81 14.79 -6.07 9.13
CA ASN A 81 15.54 -6.68 10.23
C ASN A 81 15.67 -5.79 11.48
N GLY A 82 14.81 -4.79 11.64
CA GLY A 82 14.83 -3.94 12.85
C GLY A 82 15.95 -2.89 12.88
N ARG A 83 16.68 -2.69 11.78
CA ARG A 83 17.73 -1.67 11.67
C ARG A 83 17.22 -0.42 10.95
N ARG A 84 17.80 0.74 11.28
CA ARG A 84 17.49 1.98 10.57
C ARG A 84 18.11 1.94 9.16
N ALA A 85 17.39 2.48 8.18
CA ALA A 85 17.93 2.81 6.87
C ALA A 85 17.70 4.30 6.61
N GLN A 86 18.77 5.02 6.27
CA GLN A 86 18.76 6.47 6.12
C GLN A 86 18.11 7.14 7.36
N PHE A 87 17.05 7.93 7.14
CA PHE A 87 16.32 8.64 8.20
C PHE A 87 15.06 7.90 8.67
N ILE A 88 14.77 6.71 8.13
CA ILE A 88 13.54 5.98 8.42
C ILE A 88 13.78 4.97 9.55
N LYS A 89 12.85 4.96 10.50
CA LYS A 89 12.82 4.00 11.61
C LYS A 89 12.53 2.58 11.08
N PRO A 90 13.04 1.52 11.71
CA PRO A 90 12.69 0.15 11.32
C PRO A 90 11.19 -0.13 11.38
N LEU A 91 10.74 -1.15 10.67
CA LEU A 91 9.37 -1.66 10.78
C LEU A 91 9.13 -2.25 12.18
N GLN A 92 7.95 -2.01 12.72
CA GLN A 92 7.48 -2.63 13.95
C GLN A 92 6.71 -3.92 13.63
N PRO A 93 6.56 -4.84 14.60
CA PRO A 93 5.72 -6.02 14.41
C PRO A 93 4.30 -5.65 13.98
N GLY A 94 3.80 -6.28 12.92
CA GLY A 94 2.48 -5.99 12.35
C GLY A 94 2.42 -4.76 11.43
N GLU A 95 3.51 -4.02 11.27
CA GLU A 95 3.61 -2.98 10.24
C GLU A 95 4.05 -3.57 8.90
N ILE A 96 3.49 -3.04 7.82
CA ILE A 96 3.99 -3.26 6.46
C ILE A 96 4.54 -1.95 5.88
N ALA A 97 5.44 -2.08 4.93
CA ALA A 97 5.84 -0.97 4.05
C ALA A 97 5.53 -1.33 2.61
N ILE A 98 5.04 -0.34 1.86
CA ILE A 98 4.68 -0.50 0.46
C ILE A 98 5.71 0.23 -0.40
N VAL A 99 6.28 -0.47 -1.36
CA VAL A 99 7.40 -0.02 -2.18
C VAL A 99 7.01 0.00 -3.65
N ASN A 100 7.22 1.11 -4.33
CA ASN A 100 7.10 1.21 -5.77
C ASN A 100 8.42 0.80 -6.43
N THR A 101 8.40 -0.32 -7.14
CA THR A 101 9.58 -0.91 -7.78
C THR A 101 9.42 -0.89 -9.30
N ASN A 102 10.47 -1.27 -10.02
CA ASN A 102 10.40 -1.51 -11.47
C ASN A 102 9.48 -2.69 -11.86
N ARG A 103 9.09 -3.53 -10.90
CA ARG A 103 8.16 -4.66 -11.08
C ARG A 103 6.74 -4.35 -10.60
N GLY A 104 6.43 -3.08 -10.37
CA GLY A 104 5.16 -2.61 -9.83
C GLY A 104 5.24 -2.30 -8.34
N VAL A 105 4.07 -2.03 -7.75
CA VAL A 105 3.95 -1.77 -6.32
C VAL A 105 3.93 -3.11 -5.59
N LEU A 106 4.85 -3.28 -4.65
CA LEU A 106 5.04 -4.50 -3.88
C LEU A 106 5.05 -4.17 -2.39
N GLU A 107 4.77 -5.19 -1.58
CA GLU A 107 5.06 -5.15 -0.15
C GLU A 107 6.58 -5.31 0.08
N LEU A 108 7.09 -4.83 1.21
CA LEU A 108 8.52 -4.74 1.47
C LEU A 108 9.20 -6.12 1.49
N GLN A 109 8.57 -7.13 2.08
CA GLN A 109 9.07 -8.50 2.08
C GLN A 109 9.11 -9.06 0.64
N GLU A 110 8.04 -8.87 -0.12
CA GLU A 110 8.00 -9.30 -1.54
C GLU A 110 9.09 -8.62 -2.40
N ALA A 111 9.38 -7.34 -2.15
CA ALA A 111 10.44 -6.62 -2.85
C ALA A 111 11.83 -7.19 -2.51
N ILE A 112 12.06 -7.57 -1.24
CA ILE A 112 13.28 -8.24 -0.80
C ILE A 112 13.43 -9.62 -1.45
N GLU A 113 12.35 -10.42 -1.47
CA GLU A 113 12.33 -11.75 -2.09
C GLU A 113 12.66 -11.68 -3.58
N LYS A 114 12.09 -10.68 -4.28
CA LYS A 114 12.36 -10.45 -5.71
C LYS A 114 13.69 -9.73 -5.96
N ASN A 115 14.45 -9.42 -4.91
CA ASN A 115 15.73 -8.72 -4.95
C ASN A 115 15.66 -7.39 -5.74
N VAL A 116 14.60 -6.61 -5.51
CA VAL A 116 14.37 -5.31 -6.16
C VAL A 116 14.25 -4.19 -5.13
N GLY A 117 14.95 -3.09 -5.37
CA GLY A 117 14.79 -1.84 -4.62
C GLY A 117 13.67 -0.98 -5.20
N GLY A 118 13.42 0.17 -4.57
CA GLY A 118 12.39 1.09 -5.07
C GLY A 118 12.12 2.29 -4.18
N GLU A 119 11.11 3.07 -4.55
CA GLU A 119 10.60 4.18 -3.74
C GLU A 119 9.69 3.65 -2.63
N VAL A 120 9.98 3.98 -1.38
CA VAL A 120 9.11 3.57 -0.26
C VAL A 120 7.95 4.55 -0.15
N LEU A 121 6.76 4.12 -0.57
CA LEU A 121 5.58 4.99 -0.65
C LEU A 121 5.03 5.31 0.74
N CYS A 122 4.65 4.28 1.48
CA CYS A 122 3.93 4.42 2.75
C CYS A 122 4.15 3.22 3.68
N ARG A 123 3.75 3.40 4.93
CA ARG A 123 3.69 2.38 5.98
C ARG A 123 2.26 2.25 6.49
N ALA A 124 1.86 1.03 6.79
CA ALA A 124 0.56 0.72 7.35
C ALA A 124 0.69 -0.15 8.60
N SER A 125 -0.11 0.12 9.62
CA SER A 125 -0.38 -0.70 10.81
C SER A 125 -1.85 -0.62 11.18
#